data_AF-A0A7S1EAD8-F1
#
_entry.id   AF-A0A7S1EAD8-F1
#
_cell.length_a   1.000
_cell.length_b   1.000
_cell.length_c   1.000
_cell.angle_alpha   90.00
_cell.angle_beta   90.00
_cell.angle_gamma   90.00
#
_symmetry.space_group_name_H-M   'P 1'
#
loop_
_entity.id
_entity.type
_entity.pdbx_description
1 polymer ?
#
loop_
_entity_poly.entity_id
_entity_poly.type
_entity_poly.pdbx_seq_one_letter_code
_entity_poly.pdbx_strand_id
1 'polypeptide(L)'
;HYRCPVRFDTGCNRMTFEAHWLGARLPGYDRITCGLVRAQLNTLLSRPVGRHDLVESVANRMRFAIDAKPTQIELARMVNVSDRTLRRRLGQQSTTYREMRDQTRYARALDLLSNSDMTVAQVAELVGYSDAR
;
A
#
# COMPACT_ATOMS: atom_id res chain seq x y z
N HIS A 1 2.57 29.43 -5.07
CA HIS A 1 3.24 28.93 -6.30
C HIS A 1 4.28 27.88 -5.92
N TYR A 2 4.15 26.63 -6.37
CA TYR A 2 4.94 25.48 -5.89
C TYR A 2 6.37 25.36 -6.46
N ARG A 3 6.77 26.25 -7.38
CA ARG A 3 8.10 26.26 -8.04
C ARG A 3 8.50 24.90 -8.66
N CYS A 4 7.52 24.09 -9.06
CA CYS A 4 7.73 22.85 -9.79
C CYS A 4 6.55 22.61 -10.76
N PRO A 5 6.72 21.76 -11.79
CA PRO A 5 5.61 21.32 -12.63
C PRO A 5 4.60 20.54 -11.79
N VAL A 6 3.36 21.03 -11.74
CA VAL A 6 2.24 20.34 -11.08
C VAL A 6 1.26 19.90 -12.17
N ARG A 7 0.84 18.64 -12.11
CA ARG A 7 -0.20 18.07 -12.99
C ARG A 7 -1.35 17.60 -12.11
N PHE A 8 -2.55 18.06 -12.43
CA PHE A 8 -3.80 17.58 -11.84
C PHE A 8 -4.51 16.67 -12.84
N ASP A 9 -5.57 16.00 -12.39
CA ASP A 9 -6.35 15.05 -13.20
C ASP A 9 -5.56 13.84 -13.73
N THR A 10 -4.65 13.34 -12.89
CA THR A 10 -3.92 12.10 -13.15
C THR A 10 -4.41 11.02 -12.20
N GLY A 11 -4.62 9.78 -12.68
CA GLY A 11 -5.16 8.66 -11.89
C GLY A 11 -4.35 8.19 -10.68
N CYS A 12 -3.27 8.90 -10.29
CA CYS A 12 -2.56 8.67 -9.04
C CYS A 12 -1.85 9.94 -8.53
N ASN A 13 -1.68 10.03 -7.22
CA ASN A 13 -0.85 11.07 -6.60
C ASN A 13 0.63 10.65 -6.63
N ARG A 14 1.49 11.50 -7.20
CA ARG A 14 2.94 11.22 -7.30
C ARG A 14 3.76 12.47 -7.03
N MET A 15 4.79 12.31 -6.20
CA MET A 15 5.83 13.33 -5.99
C MET A 15 7.17 12.75 -6.45
N THR A 16 7.92 13.52 -7.23
CA THR A 16 9.25 13.14 -7.71
C THR A 16 10.27 14.14 -7.18
N PHE A 17 11.41 13.64 -6.73
CA PHE A 17 12.53 14.43 -6.24
C PHE A 17 13.84 13.71 -6.56
N GLU A 18 14.95 14.43 -6.53
CA GLU A 18 16.26 13.85 -6.85
C GLU A 18 16.71 12.84 -5.79
N ALA A 19 17.22 11.69 -6.21
CA ALA A 19 17.55 10.58 -5.31
C ALA A 19 18.59 10.96 -4.23
N HIS A 20 19.45 11.94 -4.49
CA HIS A 20 20.45 12.39 -3.53
C HIS A 20 19.84 12.92 -2.21
N TRP A 21 18.59 13.40 -2.25
CA TRP A 21 17.86 13.84 -1.05
C TRP A 21 17.54 12.69 -0.08
N LEU A 22 17.52 11.43 -0.53
CA LEU A 22 17.31 10.28 0.36
C LEU A 22 18.43 10.12 1.40
N GLY A 23 19.64 10.62 1.08
CA GLY A 23 20.78 10.62 1.99
C GLY A 23 20.93 11.91 2.79
N ALA A 24 20.13 12.94 2.51
CA ALA A 24 20.24 14.22 3.20
C ALA A 24 19.78 14.09 4.66
N ARG A 25 20.55 14.67 5.58
CA ARG A 25 20.15 14.74 6.99
C ARG A 25 19.01 15.76 7.11
N LEU A 26 17.93 15.36 7.78
CA LEU A 26 16.78 16.25 7.99
C LEU A 26 17.21 17.48 8.81
N PRO A 27 16.92 18.70 8.35
CA PRO A 27 17.14 19.92 9.13
C PRO A 27 16.33 19.82 10.44
N GLY A 28 16.99 19.96 11.58
CA GLY A 28 16.34 19.82 12.89
C GLY A 28 16.20 18.38 13.41
N TYR A 29 16.95 17.42 12.86
CA TYR A 29 17.02 16.06 13.42
C TYR A 29 17.59 16.09 14.85
N ASP A 30 16.69 15.98 15.83
CA ASP A 30 17.02 15.74 17.23
C ASP A 30 16.83 14.25 17.54
N ARG A 31 17.94 13.56 17.84
CA ARG A 31 17.96 12.14 18.15
C ARG A 31 17.17 11.81 19.42
N ILE A 32 17.14 12.72 20.40
CA ILE A 32 16.45 12.52 21.67
C ILE A 32 14.95 12.60 21.45
N THR A 33 14.47 13.70 20.85
CA THR A 33 13.05 13.89 20.52
C THR A 33 12.55 12.80 19.56
N CYS A 34 13.35 12.43 18.55
CA CYS A 34 13.00 11.35 17.62
C CYS A 34 12.82 10.00 18.34
N GLY A 35 13.69 9.69 19.31
CA GLY A 35 13.57 8.47 20.12
C GLY A 35 12.29 8.44 20.95
N LEU A 36 11.97 9.54 21.63
CA LEU A 36 10.77 9.68 22.46
C LEU A 36 9.49 9.56 21.62
N VAL A 37 9.40 10.33 20.54
CA VAL A 37 8.23 10.32 19.64
C VAL A 37 8.06 8.94 19.01
N ARG A 38 9.15 8.28 18.61
CA ARG A 38 9.07 6.92 18.06
C ARG A 38 8.56 5.90 19.09
N ALA A 39 8.97 6.02 20.36
CA ALA A 39 8.47 5.16 21.42
C ALA A 39 6.95 5.36 21.64
N GLN A 40 6.48 6.61 21.67
CA GLN A 40 5.05 6.91 21.77
C GLN A 40 4.28 6.42 20.54
N LEU A 41 4.79 6.62 19.32
CA LEU A 41 4.19 6.10 18.10
C LEU A 41 4.09 4.57 18.14
N ASN A 42 5.11 3.86 18.63
CA ASN A 42 5.05 2.41 18.78
C ASN A 42 4.02 1.93 19.82
N THR A 43 3.63 2.78 20.77
CA THR A 43 2.53 2.46 21.71
C THR A 43 1.15 2.75 21.13
N LEU A 44 1.03 3.77 20.29
CA LEU A 44 -0.23 4.17 19.63
C LEU A 44 -0.52 3.34 18.38
N LEU A 45 0.51 3.04 17.60
CA LEU A 45 0.46 2.12 16.48
C LEU A 45 0.60 0.72 17.07
N SER A 46 -0.50 -0.04 17.12
CA SER A 46 -0.57 -1.36 17.77
C SER A 46 0.33 -2.45 17.14
N ARG A 47 1.30 -2.10 16.28
CA ARG A 47 2.13 -3.03 15.51
C ARG A 47 3.59 -2.57 15.43
N PRO A 48 4.58 -3.43 15.77
CA PRO A 48 5.98 -3.07 15.69
C PRO A 48 6.43 -2.81 14.24
N VAL A 49 6.99 -1.62 14.03
CA VAL A 49 7.69 -1.23 12.80
C VAL A 49 8.86 -2.19 12.58
N GLY A 50 8.78 -3.04 11.55
CA GLY A 50 9.88 -3.90 11.12
C GLY A 50 9.52 -5.36 10.87
N ARG A 51 8.52 -5.93 11.58
CA ARG A 51 8.02 -7.28 11.24
C ARG A 51 6.94 -7.22 10.15
N HIS A 52 6.11 -6.18 10.09
CA HIS A 52 5.05 -6.06 9.08
C HIS A 52 5.40 -5.21 7.86
N ASP A 53 6.60 -4.62 7.78
CA ASP A 53 6.91 -3.61 6.76
C ASP A 53 6.69 -4.10 5.32
N LEU A 54 7.14 -5.33 4.99
CA LEU A 54 6.90 -5.85 3.65
C LEU A 54 5.41 -6.15 3.40
N VAL A 55 4.74 -6.85 4.32
CA VAL A 55 3.34 -7.26 4.12
C VAL A 55 2.43 -6.04 4.06
N GLU A 56 2.68 -5.05 4.91
CA GLU A 56 1.98 -3.78 4.93
C GLU A 56 2.31 -2.94 3.70
N SER A 57 3.57 -2.89 3.26
CA SER A 57 3.96 -2.25 1.99
C SER A 57 3.26 -2.90 0.80
N VAL A 58 3.19 -4.23 0.77
CA VAL A 58 2.48 -4.99 -0.28
C VAL A 58 0.98 -4.73 -0.21
N ALA A 59 0.38 -4.76 0.97
CA ALA A 59 -1.04 -4.48 1.17
C ALA A 59 -1.40 -3.04 0.77
N ASN A 60 -0.59 -2.06 1.16
CA ASN A 60 -0.77 -0.67 0.75
C ASN A 60 -0.65 -0.54 -0.77
N ARG A 61 0.36 -1.17 -1.39
CA ARG A 61 0.52 -1.13 -2.84
C ARG A 61 -0.64 -1.78 -3.57
N MET A 62 -1.16 -2.88 -3.04
CA MET A 62 -2.33 -3.58 -3.56
C MET A 62 -3.61 -2.73 -3.44
N ARG A 63 -3.79 -1.98 -2.35
CA ARG A 63 -4.90 -1.02 -2.20
C ARG A 63 -4.80 0.13 -3.22
N PHE A 64 -3.62 0.72 -3.38
CA PHE A 64 -3.42 1.83 -4.32
C PHE A 64 -3.48 1.42 -5.80
N ALA A 65 -3.19 0.15 -6.10
CA ALA A 65 -3.22 -0.38 -7.45
C ALA A 65 -4.43 -1.32 -7.69
N ILE A 66 -5.49 -1.21 -6.88
CA ILE A 66 -6.59 -2.17 -6.92
C ILE A 66 -7.26 -2.25 -8.30
N ASP A 67 -7.41 -1.11 -8.96
CA ASP A 67 -8.01 -1.01 -10.29
C ASP A 67 -7.11 -1.61 -11.38
N ALA A 68 -5.78 -1.56 -11.19
CA ALA A 68 -4.80 -2.14 -12.10
C ALA A 68 -4.67 -3.67 -11.95
N LYS A 69 -5.27 -4.26 -10.91
CA LYS A 69 -5.28 -5.71 -10.62
C LYS A 69 -3.88 -6.35 -10.77
N PRO A 70 -2.82 -5.81 -10.14
CA PRO A 70 -1.45 -6.22 -10.36
C PRO A 70 -1.26 -7.69 -9.97
N THR A 71 -0.48 -8.42 -10.77
CA THR A 71 -0.06 -9.79 -10.46
C THR A 71 0.89 -9.82 -9.27
N GLN A 72 1.06 -11.01 -8.69
CA GLN A 72 2.01 -11.21 -7.61
C GLN A 72 3.46 -10.82 -7.99
N ILE A 73 3.86 -11.09 -9.23
CA ILE A 73 5.19 -10.76 -9.76
C ILE A 73 5.36 -9.24 -9.84
N GLU A 74 4.33 -8.52 -10.31
CA GLU A 74 4.35 -7.06 -10.40
C GLU A 74 4.41 -6.42 -9.01
N LEU A 75 3.64 -6.91 -8.04
CA LEU A 75 3.74 -6.43 -6.66
C LEU A 75 5.12 -6.70 -6.06
N ALA A 76 5.71 -7.87 -6.30
CA ALA A 76 7.07 -8.18 -5.83
C ALA A 76 8.09 -7.18 -6.37
N ARG A 77 8.00 -6.83 -7.67
CA ARG A 77 8.82 -5.80 -8.29
C ARG A 77 8.59 -4.42 -7.68
N MET A 78 7.34 -4.05 -7.39
CA MET A 78 7.01 -2.76 -6.78
C MET A 78 7.60 -2.58 -5.38
N VAL A 79 7.84 -3.68 -4.64
CA VAL A 79 8.48 -3.66 -3.31
C VAL A 79 9.93 -4.14 -3.34
N ASN A 80 10.56 -4.16 -4.52
CA ASN A 80 11.97 -4.48 -4.74
C ASN A 80 12.41 -5.87 -4.22
N VAL A 81 11.58 -6.90 -4.38
CA VAL A 81 11.92 -8.28 -4.03
C VAL A 81 11.57 -9.26 -5.16
N SER A 82 12.19 -10.45 -5.14
CA SER A 82 11.77 -11.55 -6.03
C SER A 82 10.43 -12.14 -5.60
N ASP A 83 9.69 -12.75 -6.55
CA ASP A 83 8.45 -13.47 -6.26
C ASP A 83 8.65 -14.54 -5.17
N ARG A 84 9.74 -15.32 -5.25
CA ARG A 84 10.13 -16.31 -4.24
C ARG A 84 10.32 -15.69 -2.86
N THR A 85 11.01 -14.55 -2.78
CA THR A 85 11.23 -13.84 -1.51
C THR A 85 9.91 -13.32 -0.95
N LEU A 86 9.03 -12.81 -1.79
CA LEU A 86 7.70 -12.35 -1.40
C LEU A 86 6.88 -13.52 -0.83
N ARG A 87 6.73 -14.64 -1.56
CA ARG A 87 6.00 -15.84 -1.08
C ARG A 87 6.51 -16.32 0.26
N ARG A 88 7.83 -16.45 0.40
CA ARG A 88 8.45 -16.89 1.65
C ARG A 88 8.10 -15.95 2.80
N ARG A 89 8.20 -14.63 2.61
CA ARG A 89 7.91 -13.63 3.66
C ARG A 89 6.42 -13.55 4.00
N LEU A 90 5.53 -13.72 3.03
CA LEU A 90 4.10 -13.82 3.27
C LEU A 90 3.78 -15.10 4.09
N GLY A 91 4.34 -16.24 3.70
CA GLY A 91 4.17 -17.50 4.44
C GLY A 91 4.71 -17.45 5.87
N GLN A 92 5.81 -16.73 6.11
CA GLN A 92 6.32 -16.47 7.47
C GLN A 92 5.36 -15.66 8.34
N GLN A 93 4.38 -14.97 7.74
CA GLN A 93 3.32 -14.23 8.43
C GLN A 93 1.95 -14.89 8.31
N SER A 94 1.92 -16.18 7.93
CA SER A 94 0.68 -16.95 7.78
C SER A 94 -0.32 -16.25 6.86
N THR A 95 0.16 -15.63 5.78
CA THR A 95 -0.69 -14.98 4.78
C THR A 95 -0.21 -15.32 3.36
N THR A 96 -1.08 -15.11 2.38
CA THR A 96 -0.81 -15.34 0.98
C THR A 96 -1.21 -14.12 0.15
N TYR A 97 -0.68 -14.05 -1.08
CA TYR A 97 -1.07 -13.02 -2.04
C TYR A 97 -2.59 -13.06 -2.32
N ARG A 98 -3.16 -14.27 -2.42
CA ARG A 98 -4.60 -14.47 -2.70
C ARG A 98 -5.46 -13.89 -1.58
N GLU A 99 -5.15 -14.23 -0.32
CA GLU A 99 -5.88 -13.71 0.84
C GLU A 99 -5.81 -12.19 0.93
N MET A 100 -4.62 -11.59 0.76
CA MET A 100 -4.48 -10.14 0.76
C MET A 100 -5.29 -9.47 -0.37
N ARG A 101 -5.30 -10.09 -1.57
CA ARG A 101 -6.06 -9.59 -2.72
C ARG A 101 -7.55 -9.66 -2.45
N ASP A 102 -8.03 -10.79 -1.94
CA ASP A 102 -9.44 -11.01 -1.69
C ASP A 102 -9.93 -10.08 -0.56
N GLN A 103 -9.12 -9.86 0.49
CA GLN A 103 -9.40 -8.88 1.54
C GLN A 103 -9.45 -7.44 1.01
N THR A 104 -8.56 -7.10 0.09
CA THR A 104 -8.51 -5.76 -0.52
C THR A 104 -9.71 -5.51 -1.43
N ARG A 105 -10.12 -6.51 -2.22
CA ARG A 105 -11.35 -6.47 -3.03
C ARG A 105 -12.59 -6.35 -2.17
N TYR A 106 -12.67 -7.12 -1.09
CA TYR A 106 -13.79 -7.06 -0.16
C TYR A 106 -13.93 -5.68 0.48
N ALA A 107 -12.82 -5.09 0.96
CA ALA A 107 -12.82 -3.75 1.52
C ALA A 107 -13.27 -2.68 0.49
N ARG A 108 -12.84 -2.81 -0.77
CA ARG A 108 -13.28 -1.91 -1.85
C ARG A 108 -14.75 -2.10 -2.20
N ALA A 109 -15.25 -3.33 -2.21
CA ALA A 109 -16.64 -3.62 -2.46
C ALA A 109 -17.53 -2.98 -1.39
N LEU A 110 -17.16 -3.11 -0.11
CA LEU A 110 -17.85 -2.45 1.00
C LEU A 110 -17.85 -0.92 0.87
N ASP A 111 -16.72 -0.33 0.51
CA ASP A 111 -16.59 1.11 0.28
C ASP A 111 -17.52 1.58 -0.85
N LEU A 112 -17.52 0.88 -1.99
CA LEU A 112 -18.40 1.21 -3.13
C LEU A 112 -19.89 1.03 -2.77
N LEU A 113 -20.26 -0.04 -2.08
CA LEU A 113 -21.64 -0.28 -1.66
C LEU A 113 -22.14 0.76 -0.65
N SER A 114 -21.24 1.35 0.15
CA SER A 114 -21.61 2.32 1.19
C SER A 114 -21.59 3.76 0.68
N ASN A 115 -20.72 4.08 -0.28
CA ASN A 115 -20.36 5.45 -0.64
C ASN A 115 -20.65 5.80 -2.11
N SER A 116 -21.38 4.95 -2.85
CA SER A 116 -21.75 5.23 -4.25
C SER A 116 -23.17 4.76 -4.58
N ASP A 117 -23.78 5.37 -5.60
CA ASP A 117 -25.08 4.98 -6.14
C ASP A 117 -24.99 3.79 -7.13
N MET A 118 -23.90 3.02 -7.07
CA MET A 118 -23.68 1.89 -7.97
C MET A 118 -24.56 0.70 -7.61
N THR A 119 -25.11 0.03 -8.63
CA THR A 119 -25.82 -1.24 -8.43
C THR A 119 -24.86 -2.36 -8.01
N VAL A 120 -25.38 -3.38 -7.32
CA VAL A 120 -24.60 -4.55 -6.90
C VAL A 120 -23.86 -5.21 -8.07
N ALA A 121 -24.49 -5.26 -9.25
CA ALA A 121 -23.88 -5.81 -10.47
C ALA A 121 -22.67 -4.96 -10.94
N GLN A 122 -22.80 -3.63 -10.93
CA GLN A 122 -21.70 -2.73 -11.29
C GLN A 122 -20.55 -2.81 -10.29
N VAL A 123 -20.85 -2.95 -8.99
CA VAL A 123 -19.82 -3.16 -7.97
C VAL A 123 -19.10 -4.48 -8.24
N ALA A 124 -19.82 -5.59 -8.43
CA ALA A 124 -19.22 -6.90 -8.68
C ALA A 124 -18.25 -6.91 -9.88
N GLU A 125 -18.62 -6.24 -10.98
CA GLU A 125 -17.77 -6.07 -12.15
C GLU A 125 -16.49 -5.28 -11.82
N LEU A 126 -16.64 -4.15 -11.11
CA LEU A 126 -15.54 -3.25 -10.80
C LEU A 126 -14.49 -3.89 -9.87
N VAL A 127 -14.93 -4.56 -8.79
CA VAL A 127 -14.01 -5.29 -7.89
C VAL A 127 -13.53 -6.64 -8.44
N GLY A 128 -14.03 -7.06 -9.60
CA GLY A 128 -13.58 -8.28 -10.29
C GLY A 128 -14.07 -9.57 -9.61
N TYR A 129 -15.31 -9.54 -9.11
CA TYR A 129 -16.10 -10.73 -8.74
C TYR A 129 -16.91 -11.29 -9.93
N SER A 130 -16.83 -10.66 -11.11
CA SER A 130 -17.54 -11.11 -12.33
C SER A 130 -17.10 -12.47 -12.87
N ASP A 131 -16.08 -13.10 -12.28
CA ASP A 131 -15.63 -14.45 -12.61
C ASP A 131 -15.58 -15.35 -11.35
N ALA A 132 -16.61 -15.23 -10.50
CA ALA A 132 -16.89 -16.21 -9.46
C ALA A 132 -17.66 -17.39 -10.09
N ARG A 133 -16.91 -18.37 -10.61
CA ARG A 133 -17.42 -19.73 -10.79
C ARG A 133 -17.69 -20.40 -9.44
#